data_AF-A0A961G771-F1
#
_entry.id   AF-A0A961G771-F1
#
_cell.length_a   1.000
_cell.length_b   1.000
_cell.length_c   1.000
_cell.angle_alpha   90.00
_cell.angle_beta   90.00
_cell.angle_gamma   90.00
#
_symmetry.space_group_name_H-M   'P 1'
#
loop_
_entity.id
_entity.type
_entity.pdbx_description
1 polymer ?
#
loop_
_entity_poly.entity_id
_entity_poly.type
_entity_poly.pdbx_seq_one_letter_code
_entity_poly.pdbx_strand_id
1 'polypeptide(L)'
;MNAGLLRADAIALPLADDSVDLVVTSPPYFALRSYTDGGEHYDGQIGSEATPAEFLAALWAVTGECKRVLKPSGSMFVNLGD
;
A
#
# COMPACT_ATOMS: atom_id res chain seq x y z
N MET A 1 2.72 10.88 23.60
CA MET A 1 2.28 10.27 22.33
C MET A 1 3.53 10.02 21.51
N ASN A 2 3.75 8.79 21.07
CA ASN A 2 4.89 8.44 20.22
C ASN A 2 4.38 8.26 18.79
N ALA A 3 5.08 8.86 17.83
CA ALA A 3 4.87 8.63 16.41
C ALA A 3 6.16 8.05 15.82
N GLY A 4 6.02 7.12 14.88
CA GLY A 4 7.14 6.50 14.18
C GLY A 4 6.92 6.54 12.68
N LEU A 5 8.00 6.73 11.93
CA LEU A 5 8.02 6.58 10.47
C LEU A 5 8.87 5.34 10.15
N LEU A 6 8.26 4.35 9.52
CA LEU A 6 8.92 3.13 9.10
C LEU A 6 9.11 3.17 7.59
N ARG A 7 10.36 3.08 7.12
CA ARG A 7 10.66 2.87 5.71
C ARG A 7 10.73 1.38 5.44
N ALA A 8 9.72 0.85 4.77
CA ALA A 8 9.60 -0.55 4.40
C ALA A 8 8.84 -0.68 3.07
N ASP A 9 8.91 -1.86 2.46
CA ASP A 9 8.01 -2.24 1.38
C ASP A 9 6.63 -2.54 1.98
N ALA A 10 5.57 -2.05 1.34
CA ALA A 10 4.20 -2.25 1.80
C ALA A 10 3.72 -3.70 1.69
N ILE A 11 4.44 -4.58 0.96
CA ILE A 11 4.20 -6.03 0.95
C ILE A 11 4.91 -6.77 2.10
N ALA A 12 5.74 -6.08 2.90
CA ALA A 12 6.50 -6.65 4.01
C ALA A 12 6.70 -5.64 5.14
N LEU A 13 5.64 -5.38 5.91
CA LEU A 13 5.65 -4.44 7.02
C LEU A 13 6.37 -5.05 8.24
N PRO A 14 7.31 -4.33 8.88
CA PRO A 14 7.99 -4.78 10.10
C PRO A 14 7.10 -4.59 11.34
N LEU A 15 5.85 -5.04 11.25
CA LEU A 15 4.82 -4.99 12.27
C LEU A 15 4.35 -6.42 12.55
N ALA A 16 4.00 -6.69 13.81
CA ALA A 16 3.44 -7.98 14.19
C ALA A 16 2.05 -8.19 13.56
N ASP A 17 1.65 -9.45 13.43
CA ASP A 17 0.29 -9.83 13.07
C ASP A 17 -0.71 -9.26 14.09
N ASP A 18 -1.92 -8.92 13.63
CA ASP A 18 -3.01 -8.43 14.49
C ASP A 18 -2.59 -7.31 15.47
N SER A 19 -1.71 -6.41 15.06
CA SER A 19 -1.14 -5.34 15.90
C SER A 19 -1.75 -3.96 15.63
N VAL A 20 -2.43 -3.78 14.49
CA VAL A 20 -2.98 -2.50 14.03
C VAL A 20 -4.50 -2.48 14.16
N ASP A 21 -5.06 -1.40 14.71
CA ASP A 21 -6.51 -1.19 14.84
C ASP A 21 -7.15 -0.58 13.58
N LEU A 22 -6.39 0.25 12.87
CA LEU A 22 -6.89 1.02 11.71
C LEU A 22 -5.80 1.17 10.66
N VAL A 23 -6.13 0.82 9.41
CA VAL A 23 -5.33 1.18 8.23
C VAL A 23 -6.09 2.23 7.43
N VAL A 24 -5.45 3.36 7.16
CA VAL A 24 -5.95 4.39 6.24
C VAL A 24 -4.91 4.56 5.14
N THR A 25 -5.30 4.33 3.89
CA THR A 25 -4.35 4.33 2.77
C THR A 25 -4.94 4.96 1.50
N SER A 26 -4.05 5.47 0.66
CA SER A 26 -4.33 5.95 -0.70
C SER A 26 -3.19 5.46 -1.58
N PRO A 27 -3.26 4.20 -2.09
CA PRO A 27 -2.17 3.64 -2.89
C PRO A 27 -1.96 4.46 -4.18
N PRO A 28 -0.83 4.30 -4.90
CA PRO A 28 -0.71 4.79 -6.26
C PRO A 28 -1.87 4.30 -7.15
N TYR A 29 -2.39 5.17 -8.01
CA TYR A 29 -3.54 4.84 -8.88
C TYR A 29 -3.04 4.34 -10.23
N PHE A 30 -3.80 3.44 -10.85
CA PHE A 30 -3.49 2.90 -12.16
C PHE A 30 -3.39 4.00 -13.22
N ALA A 31 -2.24 4.08 -13.90
CA ALA A 31 -1.95 4.97 -15.01
C ALA A 31 -2.22 6.47 -14.77
N LEU A 32 -2.34 6.92 -13.52
CA LEU A 32 -2.70 8.31 -13.22
C LEU A 32 -1.49 9.25 -13.27
N ARG A 33 -0.40 8.89 -12.60
CA ARG A 33 0.84 9.68 -12.51
C ARG A 33 2.04 8.85 -12.09
N SER A 34 3.22 9.35 -12.45
CA SER A 34 4.50 8.90 -11.89
C SER A 34 4.71 9.53 -10.51
N TYR A 35 5.02 8.73 -9.49
CA TYR A 35 5.52 9.18 -8.21
C TYR A 35 7.04 9.21 -8.31
N THR A 36 7.65 10.34 -7.95
CA THR A 36 9.07 10.56 -8.18
C THR A 36 9.76 11.03 -6.91
N ASP A 37 11.06 10.77 -6.82
CA ASP A 37 11.97 11.34 -5.83
C ASP A 37 13.20 11.84 -6.57
N GLY A 38 13.52 13.11 -6.39
CA GLY A 38 14.54 13.78 -7.21
C GLY A 38 14.19 13.91 -8.70
N GLY A 39 12.92 13.68 -9.10
CA GLY A 39 12.47 13.74 -10.50
C GLY A 39 12.54 12.43 -11.27
N GLU A 40 13.08 11.37 -10.65
CA GLU A 40 13.19 10.05 -11.26
C GLU A 40 11.96 9.19 -10.99
N HIS A 41 11.53 8.42 -11.99
CA HIS A 41 10.48 7.42 -11.84
C HIS A 41 11.00 6.21 -11.06
N TYR A 42 10.14 5.60 -10.25
CA TYR A 42 10.46 4.36 -9.56
C TYR A 42 10.07 3.13 -10.39
N ASP A 43 11.06 2.34 -10.80
CA ASP A 43 10.81 1.06 -11.45
C ASP A 43 9.98 0.13 -10.54
N GLY A 44 8.94 -0.48 -11.11
CA GLY A 44 8.04 -1.36 -10.37
C GLY A 44 7.06 -0.64 -9.44
N GLN A 45 6.92 0.69 -9.56
CA GLN A 45 5.92 1.43 -8.82
C GLN A 45 4.50 0.96 -9.17
N ILE A 46 3.74 0.60 -8.14
CA ILE A 46 2.31 0.31 -8.25
C ILE A 46 1.61 1.41 -9.05
N GLY A 47 0.69 1.03 -9.90
CA GLY A 47 -0.03 1.90 -10.83
C GLY A 47 0.66 2.09 -12.18
N SER A 48 1.87 1.53 -12.36
CA SER A 48 2.62 1.57 -13.62
C SER A 48 2.60 0.25 -14.39
N GLU A 49 1.83 -0.73 -13.92
CA GLU A 49 1.65 -2.03 -14.57
C GLU A 49 1.03 -1.88 -15.97
N ALA A 50 1.26 -2.87 -16.84
CA ALA A 50 0.81 -2.78 -18.24
C ALA A 50 -0.72 -2.96 -18.35
N THR A 51 -1.34 -3.65 -17.39
CA THR A 51 -2.77 -3.94 -17.41
C THR A 51 -3.44 -3.67 -16.04
N PRO A 52 -4.74 -3.34 -16.03
CA PRO A 52 -5.50 -3.23 -14.78
C PRO A 52 -5.46 -4.50 -13.93
N ALA A 53 -5.40 -5.68 -14.56
CA ALA A 53 -5.34 -6.95 -13.83
C ALA A 53 -4.03 -7.12 -13.04
N GLU A 54 -2.90 -6.73 -13.63
CA GLU A 54 -1.59 -6.74 -12.96
C GLU A 54 -1.55 -5.71 -11.83
N PHE A 55 -2.10 -4.51 -12.04
CA PHE A 55 -2.24 -3.50 -11.00
C PHE A 55 -3.06 -4.01 -9.82
N LEU A 56 -4.21 -4.64 -10.08
CA LEU A 56 -5.03 -5.22 -9.02
C LEU A 56 -4.28 -6.34 -8.29
N ALA A 57 -3.48 -7.17 -8.99
CA ALA A 57 -2.62 -8.18 -8.37
C ALA A 57 -1.61 -7.56 -7.41
N ALA A 58 -0.98 -6.44 -7.78
CA ALA A 58 -0.09 -5.69 -6.90
C ALA A 58 -0.83 -5.12 -5.68
N LEU A 59 -2.03 -4.55 -5.89
CA LEU A 59 -2.88 -4.08 -4.78
C LEU A 59 -3.30 -5.23 -3.84
N TRP A 60 -3.58 -6.43 -4.36
CA TRP A 60 -3.89 -7.60 -3.54
C TRP A 60 -2.72 -8.02 -2.65
N ALA A 61 -1.48 -7.94 -3.15
CA ALA A 61 -0.30 -8.21 -2.33
C ALA A 61 -0.20 -7.24 -1.14
N VAL A 62 -0.36 -5.93 -1.40
CA VAL A 62 -0.30 -4.89 -0.35
C VAL A 62 -1.47 -5.02 0.63
N THR A 63 -2.69 -5.22 0.14
CA THR A 63 -3.87 -5.36 1.00
C THR A 63 -3.84 -6.66 1.80
N GLY A 64 -3.23 -7.73 1.28
CA GLY A 64 -2.95 -8.95 2.03
C GLY A 64 -2.03 -8.69 3.23
N GLU A 65 -0.96 -7.93 3.02
CA GLU A 65 -0.05 -7.55 4.11
C GLU A 65 -0.71 -6.60 5.12
N CYS A 66 -1.52 -5.64 4.64
CA CYS A 66 -2.35 -4.81 5.51
C CYS A 66 -3.30 -5.68 6.36
N LYS A 67 -3.89 -6.72 5.77
CA LYS A 67 -4.79 -7.64 6.48
C LYS A 67 -4.07 -8.47 7.54
N ARG A 68 -2.81 -8.87 7.30
CA ARG A 68 -1.97 -9.60 8.27
C ARG A 68 -1.76 -8.78 9.54
N VAL A 69 -1.38 -7.52 9.39
CA VAL A 69 -1.10 -6.64 10.54
C VAL A 69 -2.38 -6.11 11.21
N LEU A 70 -3.51 -6.09 10.50
CA LEU A 70 -4.78 -5.59 11.00
C LEU A 70 -5.47 -6.63 11.89
N LYS A 71 -5.81 -6.22 13.11
CA LYS A 71 -6.58 -7.02 14.07
C LYS A 71 -7.87 -7.58 13.46
N PRO A 72 -8.43 -8.67 13.99
CA PRO A 72 -9.72 -9.19 13.54
C PRO A 72 -10.87 -8.17 13.68
N SER A 73 -10.79 -7.27 14.67
CA SER A 73 -11.75 -6.17 14.88
C SER A 73 -11.38 -4.87 14.18
N GLY A 74 -10.25 -4.83 13.48
CA GLY A 74 -9.74 -3.62 12.84
C GLY A 74 -10.47 -3.28 11.55
N SER A 75 -10.31 -2.04 11.12
CA SER A 75 -10.88 -1.53 9.86
C SER A 75 -9.81 -1.05 8.90
N MET A 76 -10.07 -1.19 7.60
CA MET A 76 -9.23 -0.65 6.55
C MET A 76 -10.05 0.29 5.66
N PHE A 77 -9.53 1.49 5.44
CA PHE A 77 -10.10 2.48 4.53
C PHE A 77 -9.12 2.70 3.38
N VAL A 78 -9.61 2.48 2.16
CA VAL A 78 -8.83 2.64 0.93
C VAL A 78 -9.44 3.77 0.12
N ASN A 79 -8.67 4.83 -0.07
CA ASN A 79 -9.00 5.89 -1.02
C ASN A 79 -8.45 5.49 -2.39
N LEU A 80 -9.34 5.15 -3.30
CA LEU A 80 -9.03 4.80 -4.69
C LEU A 80 -10.04 5.51 -5.60
N GLY A 81 -9.55 6.06 -6.70
CA GLY A 81 -10.37 6.67 -7.74
C GLY A 81 -10.58 5.71 -8.91
N ASP A 82 -11.58 6.04 -9.70
CA ASP A 82 -11.95 5.42 -10.97
C ASP A 82 -10.94 5.69 -12.10
#